data_AF-I0IF67-F1
#
_entry.id   AF-I0IF67-F1
#
_cell.length_a   1.000
_cell.length_b   1.000
_cell.length_c   1.000
_cell.angle_alpha   90.00
_cell.angle_beta   90.00
_cell.angle_gamma   90.00
#
_symmetry.space_group_name_H-M   'P 1'
#
loop_
_entity.id
_entity.type
_entity.pdbx_description
1 polymer ?
#
loop_
_entity_poly.entity_id
_entity_poly.type
_entity_poly.pdbx_seq_one_letter_code
_entity_poly.pdbx_strand_id
1 'polypeptide(L)'
;MGPSEASTDKRGPLVFAHIEKTAGKTTRELLRRHFGTAHCELYNHPSRMREEDLELIRRHHPGLRSLAGHACMPHSVVGRIPGARMFTFFRCPIQRAFSAFQYGHQRGRPMPPFEHYAVGHANFLCRALTGEPRERATAGHAIEVLGERIGFVGLQSRFDLSLVMLRRWIGEEGFDIRYRSRNRSLCGRIASDLQQDPANAALLREVNGEDLLLYEHAAERVFAEQERAHGPTLGDDLAAFLRVQAAGSRPLPRLGDLWSSARRGLVFRPAWRKHLRGRVAAPGGGPPAARP
;
A
#
# COMPACT_ATOMS: atom_id res chain seq x y z
N MET A 1 15.00 -36.21 25.45
CA MET A 1 14.40 -34.89 25.11
C MET A 1 15.47 -34.09 24.39
N GLY A 2 15.52 -34.20 23.05
CA GLY A 2 16.41 -33.37 22.25
C GLY A 2 15.84 -31.95 22.15
N PRO A 3 16.67 -30.89 22.10
CA PRO A 3 16.20 -29.54 21.92
C PRO A 3 15.46 -29.45 20.58
N SER A 4 14.20 -29.01 20.66
CA SER A 4 13.34 -28.68 19.53
C SER A 4 14.08 -27.76 18.56
N GLU A 5 14.28 -28.24 17.33
CA GLU A 5 14.72 -27.41 16.22
C GLU A 5 13.67 -26.33 15.97
N ALA A 6 13.94 -25.14 16.49
CA ALA A 6 13.30 -23.92 16.03
C ALA A 6 13.66 -23.76 14.55
N SER A 7 12.80 -24.26 13.67
CA SER A 7 12.78 -23.95 12.25
C SER A 7 12.66 -22.43 12.11
N THR A 8 13.81 -21.74 12.05
CA THR A 8 13.88 -20.34 11.66
C THR A 8 13.57 -20.29 10.17
N ASP A 9 12.29 -20.25 9.83
CA ASP A 9 11.85 -19.99 8.47
C ASP A 9 12.42 -18.62 8.08
N LYS A 10 13.47 -18.62 7.26
CA LYS A 10 14.27 -17.45 6.84
C LYS A 10 13.48 -16.55 5.88
N ARG A 11 12.21 -16.28 6.17
CA ARG A 11 11.39 -15.38 5.35
C ARG A 11 11.78 -13.94 5.67
N GLY A 12 12.00 -13.15 4.63
CA GLY A 12 12.18 -11.72 4.77
C GLY A 12 10.87 -11.03 5.22
N PRO A 13 10.89 -9.71 5.40
CA PRO A 13 9.74 -8.98 5.93
C PRO A 13 8.55 -9.02 4.96
N LEU A 14 7.35 -8.92 5.52
CA LEU A 14 6.14 -8.62 4.77
C LEU A 14 6.14 -7.16 4.33
N VAL A 15 6.00 -6.88 3.03
CA VAL A 15 6.11 -5.53 2.48
C VAL A 15 4.81 -5.14 1.78
N PHE A 16 4.15 -4.10 2.29
CA PHE A 16 2.98 -3.51 1.61
C PHE A 16 3.42 -2.37 0.70
N ALA A 17 3.46 -2.65 -0.60
CA ALA A 17 3.66 -1.68 -1.67
C ALA A 17 2.42 -0.78 -1.79
N HIS A 18 2.35 0.27 -0.99
CA HIS A 18 1.17 1.11 -0.89
C HIS A 18 1.08 2.10 -2.04
N ILE A 19 0.18 1.80 -2.97
CA ILE A 19 -0.24 2.73 -4.02
C ILE A 19 -1.31 3.67 -3.46
N GLU A 20 -1.25 4.95 -3.83
CA GLU A 20 -2.21 5.92 -3.31
C GLU A 20 -3.65 5.59 -3.70
N LYS A 21 -4.57 5.77 -2.74
CA LYS A 21 -6.02 5.63 -2.90
C LYS A 21 -6.52 4.20 -3.20
N THR A 22 -5.74 3.19 -2.84
CA THR A 22 -6.10 1.77 -2.97
C THR A 22 -6.25 1.08 -1.60
N ALA A 23 -7.07 1.65 -0.71
CA ALA A 23 -7.35 1.12 0.65
C ALA A 23 -6.16 1.12 1.66
N GLY A 24 -5.02 1.71 1.33
CA GLY A 24 -3.82 1.54 2.16
C GLY A 24 -3.81 2.21 3.54
N LYS A 25 -4.76 3.09 3.89
CA LYS A 25 -4.90 3.55 5.30
C LYS A 25 -5.34 2.39 6.19
N THR A 26 -6.35 1.64 5.75
CA THR A 26 -6.88 0.49 6.48
C THR A 26 -5.83 -0.62 6.57
N THR A 27 -5.19 -0.95 5.44
CA THR A 27 -4.15 -1.99 5.40
C THR A 27 -2.96 -1.68 6.31
N ARG A 28 -2.48 -0.43 6.34
CA ARG A 28 -1.42 -0.04 7.29
C ARG A 28 -1.85 -0.13 8.74
N GLU A 29 -3.11 0.19 9.05
CA GLU A 29 -3.66 0.05 10.39
C GLU A 29 -3.74 -1.43 10.81
N LEU A 30 -4.09 -2.35 9.91
CA LEU A 30 -4.06 -3.79 10.15
C LEU A 30 -2.64 -4.27 10.47
N LEU A 31 -1.66 -3.95 9.61
CA LEU A 31 -0.27 -4.33 9.81
C LEU A 31 0.31 -3.78 11.11
N ARG A 32 0.07 -2.49 11.40
CA ARG A 32 0.56 -1.85 12.62
C ARG A 32 0.00 -2.52 13.88
N ARG A 33 -1.29 -2.87 13.89
CA ARG A 33 -1.92 -3.53 15.05
C ARG A 33 -1.41 -4.96 15.25
N HIS A 34 -1.13 -5.67 14.16
CA HIS A 34 -0.66 -7.04 14.27
C HIS A 34 0.83 -7.12 14.65
N PHE A 35 1.69 -6.38 13.96
CA PHE A 35 3.15 -6.48 14.11
C PHE A 35 3.73 -5.49 15.14
N GLY A 36 2.97 -4.48 15.59
CA GLY A 36 3.39 -3.55 16.64
C GLY A 36 4.75 -2.89 16.36
N THR A 37 5.72 -3.11 17.25
CA THR A 37 7.10 -2.57 17.13
C THR A 37 7.92 -3.22 16.01
N ALA A 38 7.49 -4.38 15.49
CA ALA A 38 8.06 -5.04 14.34
C ALA A 38 7.53 -4.49 13.00
N HIS A 39 6.72 -3.41 13.03
CA HIS A 39 6.21 -2.72 11.84
C HIS A 39 6.75 -1.30 11.69
N CYS A 40 7.22 -0.98 10.47
CA CYS A 40 7.66 0.37 10.12
C CYS A 40 6.90 0.92 8.89
N GLU A 41 6.47 2.17 8.98
CA GLU A 41 5.77 2.86 7.90
C GLU A 41 6.69 3.89 7.23
N LEU A 42 6.87 3.75 5.91
CA LEU A 42 7.79 4.55 5.11
C LEU A 42 7.01 5.47 4.16
N TYR A 43 7.06 6.77 4.46
CA TYR A 43 6.29 7.81 3.76
C TYR A 43 7.07 8.54 2.66
N ASN A 44 8.36 8.22 2.50
CA ASN A 44 9.19 8.83 1.47
C ASN A 44 8.79 8.34 0.07
N HIS A 45 9.16 9.12 -0.95
CA HIS A 45 9.12 8.64 -2.33
C HIS A 45 10.10 7.48 -2.51
N PRO A 46 9.78 6.42 -3.28
CA PRO A 46 10.66 5.27 -3.53
C PRO A 46 12.10 5.66 -3.88
N SER A 47 12.26 6.59 -4.83
CA SER A 47 13.58 7.03 -5.32
C SER A 47 14.42 7.80 -4.30
N ARG A 48 13.84 8.22 -3.17
CA ARG A 48 14.58 8.93 -2.10
C ARG A 48 15.15 7.98 -1.05
N MET A 49 14.68 6.73 -1.01
CA MET A 49 15.16 5.71 -0.10
C MET A 49 16.50 5.14 -0.58
N ARG A 50 17.45 5.02 0.34
CA ARG A 50 18.79 4.44 0.11
C ARG A 50 19.03 3.25 1.03
N GLU A 51 20.08 2.49 0.79
CA GLU A 51 20.42 1.33 1.63
C GLU A 51 20.72 1.74 3.08
N GLU A 52 21.36 2.89 3.30
CA GLU A 52 21.65 3.39 4.66
C GLU A 52 20.37 3.67 5.46
N ASP A 53 19.27 3.99 4.77
CA ASP A 53 17.96 4.18 5.41
C ASP A 53 17.45 2.85 5.98
N LEU A 54 17.66 1.74 5.28
CA LEU A 54 17.27 0.41 5.75
C LEU A 54 18.08 0.00 6.99
N GLU A 55 19.35 0.34 7.05
CA GLU A 55 20.17 0.09 8.24
C GLU A 55 19.65 0.84 9.46
N LEU A 56 19.30 2.12 9.30
CA LEU A 56 18.72 2.92 10.37
C LEU A 56 17.37 2.34 10.83
N ILE A 57 16.54 1.89 9.88
CA ILE A 57 15.28 1.22 10.19
C ILE A 57 15.53 -0.07 10.99
N ARG A 58 16.47 -0.92 10.56
CA ARG A 58 16.83 -2.17 11.27
C ARG A 58 17.34 -1.88 12.68
N ARG A 59 18.16 -0.84 12.87
CA ARG A 59 18.65 -0.40 14.19
C ARG A 59 17.51 0.01 15.13
N HIS A 60 16.50 0.72 14.63
CA HIS A 60 15.37 1.17 15.45
C HIS A 60 14.20 0.18 15.53
N HIS A 61 14.24 -0.89 14.73
CA HIS A 61 13.26 -1.98 14.70
C HIS A 61 13.97 -3.34 14.74
N PRO A 62 14.64 -3.69 15.86
CA PRO A 62 15.20 -5.02 16.04
C PRO A 62 14.05 -6.03 16.01
N GLY A 63 14.06 -6.95 15.04
CA GLY A 63 12.93 -7.83 14.75
C GLY A 63 11.89 -7.24 13.79
N LEU A 64 12.29 -6.37 12.85
CA LEU A 64 11.41 -5.88 11.78
C LEU A 64 10.80 -7.05 11.00
N ARG A 65 9.47 -7.15 11.00
CA ARG A 65 8.69 -8.18 10.29
C ARG A 65 7.80 -7.60 9.20
N SER A 66 7.49 -6.31 9.27
CA SER A 66 6.61 -5.67 8.30
C SER A 66 7.02 -4.23 7.94
N LEU A 67 6.97 -3.92 6.64
CA LEU A 67 7.15 -2.60 6.08
C LEU A 67 5.91 -2.19 5.28
N ALA A 68 5.55 -0.91 5.31
CA ALA A 68 4.45 -0.41 4.48
C ALA A 68 4.62 1.05 4.10
N GLY A 69 4.16 1.41 2.91
CA GLY A 69 4.06 2.81 2.49
C GLY A 69 4.54 3.04 1.07
N HIS A 70 4.57 4.31 0.67
CA HIS A 70 4.91 4.69 -0.70
C HIS A 70 6.36 4.37 -1.06
N ALA A 71 7.26 4.29 -0.08
CA ALA A 71 8.65 3.90 -0.30
C ALA A 71 8.84 2.37 -0.49
N CYS A 72 7.79 1.58 -0.32
CA CYS A 72 7.84 0.11 -0.35
C CYS A 72 7.52 -0.49 -1.73
N MET A 73 7.86 0.21 -2.82
CA MET A 73 7.58 -0.24 -4.19
C MET A 73 8.64 -1.24 -4.70
N PRO A 74 8.32 -2.08 -5.70
CA PRO A 74 9.23 -3.11 -6.22
C PRO A 74 10.60 -2.57 -6.66
N HIS A 75 10.61 -1.40 -7.30
CA HIS A 75 11.81 -0.75 -7.81
C HIS A 75 12.64 -0.01 -6.72
N SER A 76 12.17 0.04 -5.47
CA SER A 76 12.88 0.71 -4.37
C SER A 76 13.89 -0.22 -3.69
N VAL A 77 14.77 0.34 -2.84
CA VAL A 77 15.65 -0.45 -1.95
C VAL A 77 14.88 -1.45 -1.08
N VAL A 78 13.64 -1.12 -0.69
CA VAL A 78 12.78 -2.00 0.11
C VAL A 78 12.34 -3.22 -0.71
N GLY A 79 12.00 -3.00 -1.99
CA GLY A 79 11.61 -4.08 -2.90
C GLY A 79 12.76 -5.03 -3.24
N ARG A 80 14.01 -4.67 -2.92
CA ARG A 80 15.21 -5.49 -3.12
C ARG A 80 15.65 -6.27 -1.87
N ILE A 81 14.93 -6.14 -0.75
CA ILE A 81 15.27 -6.90 0.46
C ILE A 81 15.12 -8.41 0.16
N PRO A 82 16.18 -9.22 0.38
CA PRO A 82 16.11 -10.66 0.15
C PRO A 82 14.98 -11.32 0.95
N GLY A 83 14.21 -12.19 0.28
CA GLY A 83 13.09 -12.90 0.90
C GLY A 83 11.89 -12.02 1.26
N ALA A 84 11.87 -10.73 0.91
CA ALA A 84 10.73 -9.87 1.15
C ALA A 84 9.49 -10.38 0.41
N ARG A 85 8.38 -10.45 1.14
CA ARG A 85 7.09 -10.90 0.60
C ARG A 85 6.25 -9.67 0.33
N MET A 86 6.21 -9.23 -0.92
CA MET A 86 5.51 -8.00 -1.27
C MET A 86 4.05 -8.27 -1.63
N PHE A 87 3.17 -7.34 -1.24
CA PHE A 87 1.78 -7.32 -1.67
C PHE A 87 1.31 -5.89 -1.92
N THR A 88 0.25 -5.75 -2.71
CA THR A 88 -0.36 -4.44 -2.99
C THR A 88 -1.89 -4.55 -3.06
N PHE A 89 -2.53 -3.39 -3.23
CA PHE A 89 -3.95 -3.29 -3.52
C PHE A 89 -4.13 -2.39 -4.73
N PHE A 90 -5.02 -2.78 -5.64
CA PHE A 90 -5.46 -1.98 -6.77
C PHE A 90 -6.87 -1.44 -6.58
N ARG A 91 -7.19 -0.43 -7.37
CA ARG A 91 -8.52 0.15 -7.52
C ARG A 91 -8.69 0.51 -8.98
N CYS A 92 -9.93 0.46 -9.48
CA CYS A 92 -10.29 1.01 -10.80
C CYS A 92 -9.57 2.35 -11.02
N PRO A 93 -8.75 2.50 -12.08
CA PRO A 93 -7.93 3.69 -12.30
C PRO A 93 -8.72 4.99 -12.30
N ILE A 94 -9.92 4.95 -12.89
CA ILE A 94 -10.84 6.08 -12.98
C ILE A 94 -11.29 6.51 -11.57
N GLN A 95 -11.82 5.56 -10.79
CA GLN A 95 -12.27 5.83 -9.42
C GLN A 95 -11.12 6.25 -8.50
N ARG A 96 -9.91 5.72 -8.74
CA ARG A 96 -8.69 6.12 -8.02
C ARG A 96 -8.36 7.58 -8.29
N ALA A 97 -8.39 8.02 -9.56
CA ALA A 97 -8.09 9.38 -9.96
C ALA A 97 -9.04 10.41 -9.32
N PHE A 98 -10.36 10.20 -9.40
CA PHE A 98 -11.34 11.06 -8.72
C PHE A 98 -11.10 11.12 -7.20
N SER A 99 -10.82 9.96 -6.60
CA SER A 99 -10.56 9.87 -5.16
C SER A 99 -9.26 10.56 -4.74
N ALA A 100 -8.25 10.57 -5.61
CA ALA A 100 -6.98 11.25 -5.39
C ALA A 100 -7.15 12.76 -5.51
N PHE A 101 -7.84 13.24 -6.54
CA PHE A 101 -8.14 14.65 -6.72
C PHE A 101 -8.93 15.26 -5.56
N GLN A 102 -10.00 14.59 -5.13
CA GLN A 102 -10.77 15.02 -3.95
C GLN A 102 -9.91 15.01 -2.69
N TYR A 103 -9.04 14.02 -2.53
CA TYR A 103 -8.16 13.95 -1.37
C TYR A 103 -7.16 15.11 -1.33
N GLY A 104 -6.65 15.55 -2.48
CA GLY A 104 -5.82 16.75 -2.58
C GLY A 104 -6.54 17.98 -2.03
N HIS A 105 -7.78 18.21 -2.47
CA HIS A 105 -8.65 19.29 -1.98
C HIS A 105 -8.89 19.21 -0.47
N GLN A 106 -9.28 18.03 0.04
CA GLN A 106 -9.52 17.81 1.47
C GLN A 106 -8.27 18.03 2.34
N ARG A 107 -7.08 17.96 1.75
CA ARG A 107 -5.80 18.21 2.41
C ARG A 107 -5.31 19.64 2.24
N GLY A 108 -6.11 20.52 1.62
CA GLY A 108 -5.76 21.91 1.36
C GLY A 108 -4.55 22.06 0.43
N ARG A 109 -4.33 21.08 -0.45
CA ARG A 109 -3.27 21.20 -1.46
C ARG A 109 -3.73 22.17 -2.55
N PRO A 110 -2.82 22.99 -3.12
CA PRO A 110 -3.12 23.72 -4.34
C PRO A 110 -3.33 22.71 -5.46
N MET A 111 -4.58 22.57 -5.92
CA MET A 111 -4.94 21.63 -6.98
C MET A 111 -5.12 22.38 -8.29
N PRO A 112 -4.52 21.91 -9.40
CA PRO A 112 -4.80 22.47 -10.70
C PRO A 112 -6.24 22.12 -11.14
N PRO A 113 -6.74 22.71 -12.23
CA PRO A 113 -7.94 22.22 -12.91
C PRO A 113 -7.89 20.70 -13.11
N PHE A 114 -9.06 20.06 -13.07
CA PHE A 114 -9.15 18.60 -13.05
C PHE A 114 -8.51 17.95 -14.28
N GLU A 115 -8.64 18.59 -15.44
CA GLU A 115 -8.10 18.13 -16.72
C GLU A 115 -6.56 18.10 -16.68
N HIS A 116 -5.95 19.18 -16.18
CA HIS A 116 -4.50 19.24 -15.97
C HIS A 116 -4.04 18.22 -14.93
N TYR A 117 -4.82 18.02 -13.86
CA TYR A 117 -4.54 16.98 -12.87
C TYR A 117 -4.56 15.58 -13.52
N ALA A 118 -5.60 15.27 -14.29
CA ALA A 118 -5.80 13.98 -14.94
C ALA A 118 -4.63 13.62 -15.87
N VAL A 119 -4.21 14.56 -16.72
CA VAL A 119 -3.07 14.40 -17.63
C VAL A 119 -1.76 14.21 -16.85
N GLY A 120 -1.51 14.98 -15.80
CA GLY A 120 -0.31 14.84 -14.97
C GLY A 120 -0.24 13.53 -14.17
N HIS A 121 -1.39 12.92 -13.91
CA HIS A 121 -1.54 11.68 -13.14
C HIS A 121 -1.96 10.48 -14.01
N ALA A 122 -1.78 10.59 -15.32
CA ALA A 122 -1.94 9.51 -16.29
C ALA A 122 -1.10 8.28 -15.90
N ASN A 123 -1.67 7.09 -16.14
CA ASN A 123 -1.06 5.77 -15.93
C ASN A 123 -0.32 5.63 -14.59
N PHE A 124 -0.93 6.13 -13.52
CA PHE A 124 -0.30 6.21 -12.20
C PHE A 124 0.03 4.85 -11.59
N LEU A 125 -0.83 3.82 -11.76
CA LEU A 125 -0.56 2.48 -11.23
C LEU A 125 0.68 1.86 -11.88
N CYS A 126 0.78 1.94 -13.21
CA CYS A 126 1.94 1.45 -13.97
C CYS A 126 3.22 2.14 -13.52
N ARG A 127 3.19 3.49 -13.43
CA ARG A 127 4.33 4.29 -12.94
C ARG A 127 4.70 3.96 -11.50
N ALA A 128 3.72 3.74 -10.63
CA ALA A 128 3.97 3.42 -9.24
C ALA A 128 4.68 2.06 -9.09
N LEU A 129 4.32 1.06 -9.90
CA LEU A 129 4.96 -0.26 -9.84
C LEU A 129 6.36 -0.25 -10.43
N THR A 130 6.49 0.26 -11.65
CA THR A 130 7.73 0.23 -12.45
C THR A 130 8.75 1.28 -11.96
N GLY A 131 8.27 2.39 -11.40
CA GLY A 131 9.11 3.55 -11.07
C GLY A 131 9.46 4.40 -12.30
N GLU A 132 8.88 4.09 -13.46
CA GLU A 132 9.18 4.73 -14.73
C GLU A 132 8.39 6.03 -14.93
N PRO A 133 8.93 6.95 -15.77
CA PRO A 133 8.17 8.10 -16.22
C PRO A 133 7.01 7.65 -17.13
N ARG A 134 6.05 8.57 -17.34
CA ARG A 134 4.79 8.28 -18.04
C ARG A 134 5.00 7.66 -19.42
N GLU A 135 6.01 8.12 -20.15
CA GLU A 135 6.28 7.74 -21.53
C GLU A 135 6.80 6.31 -21.67
N ARG A 136 7.25 5.69 -20.56
CA ARG A 136 7.79 4.34 -20.52
C ARG A 136 6.97 3.35 -19.70
N ALA A 137 6.18 3.85 -18.75
CA ALA A 137 5.34 3.02 -17.89
C ALA A 137 4.16 2.41 -18.67
N THR A 138 4.38 1.20 -19.21
CA THR A 138 3.37 0.40 -19.91
C THR A 138 2.73 -0.65 -19.01
N ALA A 139 1.56 -1.14 -19.39
CA ALA A 139 0.89 -2.25 -18.74
C ALA A 139 1.73 -3.52 -18.81
N GLY A 140 2.36 -3.82 -19.95
CA GLY A 140 3.20 -5.00 -20.15
C GLY A 140 4.33 -5.09 -19.12
N HIS A 141 5.14 -4.04 -18.99
CA HIS A 141 6.22 -4.00 -17.99
C HIS A 141 5.66 -4.02 -16.56
N ALA A 142 4.54 -3.33 -16.29
CA ALA A 142 3.92 -3.37 -14.97
C ALA A 142 3.40 -4.77 -14.59
N ILE A 143 2.90 -5.54 -15.57
CA ILE A 143 2.46 -6.94 -15.41
C ILE A 143 3.67 -7.85 -15.13
N GLU A 144 4.79 -7.67 -15.84
CA GLU A 144 6.04 -8.39 -15.55
C GLU A 144 6.51 -8.13 -14.11
N VAL A 145 6.57 -6.86 -13.70
CA VAL A 145 6.92 -6.48 -12.32
C VAL A 145 5.93 -7.08 -11.31
N LEU A 146 4.64 -7.14 -11.65
CA LEU A 146 3.62 -7.74 -10.80
C LEU A 146 3.89 -9.24 -10.60
N GLY A 147 4.14 -9.99 -11.69
CA GLY A 147 4.41 -11.43 -11.63
C GLY A 147 5.72 -11.79 -10.94
N GLU A 148 6.76 -10.98 -11.09
CA GLU A 148 8.08 -11.26 -10.52
C GLU A 148 8.22 -10.82 -9.06
N ARG A 149 7.59 -9.70 -8.69
CA ARG A 149 7.92 -9.01 -7.43
C ARG A 149 6.78 -8.95 -6.44
N ILE A 150 5.53 -9.15 -6.86
CA ILE A 150 4.36 -9.04 -6.00
C ILE A 150 3.70 -10.41 -5.83
N GLY A 151 3.71 -10.93 -4.61
CA GLY A 151 3.13 -12.25 -4.31
C GLY A 151 1.63 -12.23 -4.01
N PHE A 152 1.02 -11.05 -3.84
CA PHE A 152 -0.43 -10.91 -3.62
C PHE A 152 -0.96 -9.54 -4.06
N VAL A 153 -2.11 -9.54 -4.73
CA VAL A 153 -2.84 -8.33 -5.15
C VAL A 153 -4.26 -8.37 -4.61
N GLY A 154 -4.63 -7.37 -3.81
CA GLY A 154 -6.01 -7.13 -3.39
C GLY A 154 -6.73 -6.15 -4.32
N LEU A 155 -8.06 -6.21 -4.36
CA LEU A 155 -8.90 -5.25 -5.09
C LEU A 155 -9.75 -4.44 -4.12
N GLN A 156 -9.74 -3.11 -4.29
CA GLN A 156 -10.54 -2.23 -3.44
C GLN A 156 -12.06 -2.47 -3.59
N SER A 157 -12.53 -2.84 -4.79
CA SER A 157 -13.93 -3.20 -5.04
C SER A 157 -14.35 -4.50 -4.34
N ARG A 158 -13.40 -5.40 -4.08
CA ARG A 158 -13.61 -6.68 -3.37
C ARG A 158 -12.77 -6.71 -2.09
N PHE A 159 -12.77 -5.61 -1.33
CA PHE A 159 -11.81 -5.41 -0.24
C PHE A 159 -11.93 -6.44 0.87
N ASP A 160 -13.14 -6.76 1.32
CA ASP A 160 -13.35 -7.75 2.39
C ASP A 160 -12.87 -9.15 1.99
N LEU A 161 -13.19 -9.57 0.77
CA LEU A 161 -12.68 -10.81 0.19
C LEU A 161 -11.15 -10.79 0.05
N SER A 162 -10.60 -9.66 -0.40
CA SER A 162 -9.15 -9.47 -0.49
C SER A 162 -8.48 -9.63 0.88
N LEU A 163 -9.09 -9.15 1.97
CA LEU A 163 -8.54 -9.32 3.32
C LEU A 163 -8.56 -10.78 3.78
N VAL A 164 -9.62 -11.52 3.45
CA VAL A 164 -9.73 -12.95 3.77
C VAL A 164 -8.62 -13.75 3.08
N MET A 165 -8.42 -13.53 1.78
CA MET A 165 -7.34 -14.17 1.04
C MET A 165 -5.97 -13.70 1.52
N LEU A 166 -5.80 -12.40 1.80
CA LEU A 166 -4.56 -11.84 2.32
C LEU A 166 -4.17 -12.48 3.65
N ARG A 167 -5.13 -12.71 4.57
CA ARG A 167 -4.88 -13.37 5.85
C ARG A 167 -4.25 -14.75 5.65
N ARG A 168 -4.82 -15.55 4.75
CA ARG A 168 -4.29 -16.88 4.43
C ARG A 168 -2.93 -16.79 3.75
N TRP A 169 -2.76 -15.88 2.80
CA TRP A 169 -1.49 -15.68 2.11
C TRP A 169 -0.38 -15.26 3.08
N ILE A 170 -0.64 -14.31 3.98
CA ILE A 170 0.32 -13.88 5.00
C ILE A 170 0.74 -15.09 5.86
N GLY A 171 -0.23 -15.90 6.30
CA GLY A 171 0.02 -17.13 7.05
C GLY A 171 0.48 -16.90 8.50
N GLU A 172 0.24 -15.70 9.02
CA GLU A 172 0.61 -15.33 10.39
C GLU A 172 -0.53 -15.64 11.35
N GLU A 173 -0.21 -16.40 12.39
CA GLU A 173 -1.16 -16.77 13.42
C GLU A 173 -1.73 -15.51 14.11
N GLY A 174 -3.06 -15.43 14.22
CA GLY A 174 -3.71 -14.29 14.85
C GLY A 174 -3.63 -12.98 14.05
N PHE A 175 -3.38 -13.04 12.73
CA PHE A 175 -3.53 -11.87 11.85
C PHE A 175 -4.99 -11.40 11.79
N ASP A 176 -5.30 -10.41 12.62
CA ASP A 176 -6.65 -9.85 12.76
C ASP A 176 -6.97 -8.89 11.61
N ILE A 177 -7.85 -9.34 10.71
CA ILE A 177 -8.29 -8.57 9.55
C ILE A 177 -9.46 -7.61 9.83
N ARG A 178 -9.99 -7.56 11.05
CA ARG A 178 -11.12 -6.68 11.39
C ARG A 178 -10.72 -5.22 11.32
N TYR A 179 -11.55 -4.40 10.70
CA TYR A 179 -11.28 -2.98 10.56
C TYR A 179 -12.51 -2.14 10.85
N ARG A 180 -12.30 -0.85 11.14
CA ARG A 180 -13.40 0.12 11.15
C ARG A 180 -13.41 0.82 9.79
N SER A 181 -14.53 0.77 9.08
CA SER A 181 -14.72 1.64 7.93
C SER A 181 -14.72 3.10 8.41
N ARG A 182 -13.61 3.80 8.17
CA ARG A 182 -13.43 5.21 8.55
C ARG A 182 -13.51 6.16 7.34
N ASN A 183 -13.68 5.62 6.14
CA ASN A 183 -13.53 6.33 4.87
C ASN A 183 -14.73 6.14 3.93
N ARG A 184 -15.95 6.28 4.43
CA ARG A 184 -16.98 6.97 3.63
C ARG A 184 -16.57 8.43 3.71
N SER A 185 -16.01 8.99 2.63
CA SER A 185 -15.45 10.34 2.61
C SER A 185 -16.37 11.31 3.35
N LEU A 186 -15.86 12.00 4.37
CA LEU A 186 -16.62 12.95 5.20
C LEU A 186 -17.39 14.00 4.36
N CYS A 187 -16.92 14.26 3.14
CA CYS A 187 -17.69 14.85 2.05
C CYS A 187 -17.14 14.31 0.72
N GLY A 188 -17.92 13.50 0.01
CA GLY A 188 -17.56 12.91 -1.30
C GLY A 188 -17.95 13.77 -2.49
N ARG A 189 -18.39 15.00 -2.24
CA ARG A 189 -19.07 15.84 -3.23
C ARG A 189 -18.20 16.12 -4.45
N ILE A 190 -16.94 16.55 -4.26
CA ILE A 190 -16.03 16.84 -5.40
C ILE A 190 -15.87 15.63 -6.34
N ALA A 191 -15.57 14.44 -5.79
CA ALA A 191 -15.43 13.24 -6.62
C ALA A 191 -16.75 12.85 -7.28
N SER A 192 -17.87 13.00 -6.57
CA SER A 192 -19.22 12.70 -7.09
C SER A 192 -19.59 13.64 -8.24
N ASP A 193 -19.41 14.94 -8.06
CA ASP A 193 -19.75 15.97 -9.05
C ASP A 193 -18.91 15.78 -10.32
N LEU A 194 -17.61 15.54 -10.18
CA LEU A 194 -16.74 15.23 -11.32
C LEU A 194 -17.13 13.95 -12.04
N GLN A 195 -17.58 12.93 -11.31
CA GLN A 195 -18.00 11.65 -11.88
C GLN A 195 -19.35 11.74 -12.62
N GLN A 196 -20.20 12.72 -12.28
CA GLN A 196 -21.46 12.96 -12.97
C GLN A 196 -21.27 13.51 -14.39
N ASP A 197 -20.13 14.16 -14.66
CA ASP A 197 -19.76 14.62 -16.00
C ASP A 197 -19.13 13.48 -16.82
N PRO A 198 -19.77 13.01 -17.90
CA PRO A 198 -19.23 11.96 -18.76
C PRO A 198 -17.90 12.35 -19.42
N ALA A 199 -17.64 13.64 -19.66
CA ALA A 199 -16.40 14.12 -20.28
C ALA A 199 -15.20 13.84 -19.38
N ASN A 200 -15.35 14.01 -18.05
CA ASN A 200 -14.30 13.69 -17.08
C ASN A 200 -13.97 12.20 -17.06
N ALA A 201 -14.99 11.34 -17.13
CA ALA A 201 -14.79 9.90 -17.19
C ALA A 201 -14.16 9.47 -18.53
N ALA A 202 -14.52 10.12 -19.64
CA ALA A 202 -13.92 9.87 -20.95
C ALA A 202 -12.44 10.27 -20.97
N LEU A 203 -12.10 11.48 -20.50
CA LEU A 203 -10.73 11.95 -20.36
C LEU A 203 -9.90 11.00 -19.50
N LEU A 204 -10.43 10.56 -18.35
CA LEU A 204 -9.70 9.63 -17.50
C LEU A 204 -9.47 8.28 -18.18
N ARG A 205 -10.41 7.78 -19.00
CA ARG A 205 -10.19 6.53 -19.77
C ARG A 205 -9.10 6.71 -20.80
N GLU A 206 -9.10 7.83 -21.52
CA GLU A 206 -8.08 8.16 -22.51
C GLU A 206 -6.67 8.19 -21.89
N VAL A 207 -6.51 8.94 -20.79
CA VAL A 207 -5.17 9.13 -20.19
C VAL A 207 -4.73 7.99 -19.26
N ASN A 208 -5.60 7.01 -18.95
CA ASN A 208 -5.27 5.85 -18.11
C ASN A 208 -5.39 4.51 -18.85
N GLY A 209 -5.21 4.49 -20.18
CA GLY A 209 -5.31 3.27 -20.98
C GLY A 209 -4.45 2.10 -20.46
N GLU A 210 -3.17 2.36 -20.15
CA GLU A 210 -2.25 1.33 -19.62
C GLU A 210 -2.66 0.87 -18.21
N ASP A 211 -3.08 1.81 -17.36
CA ASP A 211 -3.58 1.49 -16.03
C ASP A 211 -4.85 0.63 -16.06
N LEU A 212 -5.72 0.82 -17.08
CA LEU A 212 -6.92 0.02 -17.28
C LEU A 212 -6.54 -1.41 -17.68
N LEU A 213 -5.62 -1.59 -18.63
CA LEU A 213 -5.11 -2.91 -19.02
C LEU A 213 -4.46 -3.65 -17.84
N LEU A 214 -3.62 -2.95 -17.07
CA LEU A 214 -3.02 -3.50 -15.85
C LEU A 214 -4.09 -3.90 -14.81
N TYR A 215 -5.10 -3.05 -14.60
CA TYR A 215 -6.17 -3.32 -13.64
C TYR A 215 -7.02 -4.52 -14.05
N GLU A 216 -7.36 -4.63 -15.34
CA GLU A 216 -8.08 -5.75 -15.92
C GLU A 216 -7.28 -7.05 -15.76
N HIS A 217 -6.01 -7.06 -16.15
CA HIS A 217 -5.13 -8.22 -15.94
C HIS A 217 -5.09 -8.65 -14.47
N ALA A 218 -4.91 -7.70 -13.55
CA ALA A 218 -4.87 -8.00 -12.13
C ALA A 218 -6.21 -8.55 -11.60
N ALA A 219 -7.34 -8.06 -12.11
CA ALA A 219 -8.66 -8.49 -11.67
C ALA A 219 -9.05 -9.86 -12.25
N GLU A 220 -8.80 -10.09 -13.54
CA GLU A 220 -9.27 -11.26 -14.26
C GLU A 220 -8.32 -12.45 -14.21
N ARG A 221 -7.01 -12.19 -14.09
CA ARG A 221 -5.99 -13.24 -13.99
C ARG A 221 -5.56 -13.42 -12.54
N VAL A 222 -4.82 -12.44 -12.01
CA VAL A 222 -4.13 -12.57 -10.72
C VAL A 222 -5.11 -12.78 -9.56
N PHE A 223 -6.16 -11.96 -9.47
CA PHE A 223 -7.14 -12.07 -8.40
C PHE A 223 -7.95 -13.37 -8.50
N ALA A 224 -8.38 -13.75 -9.71
CA ALA A 224 -9.10 -15.01 -9.94
C ALA A 224 -8.24 -16.24 -9.61
N GLU A 225 -6.95 -16.21 -9.90
CA GLU A 225 -5.98 -17.24 -9.50
C GLU A 225 -5.83 -17.32 -7.99
N GLN A 226 -5.75 -16.18 -7.29
CA GLN A 226 -5.72 -16.15 -5.83
C GLN A 226 -7.00 -16.73 -5.21
N GLU A 227 -8.17 -16.47 -5.80
CA GLU A 227 -9.44 -17.07 -5.36
C GLU A 227 -9.40 -18.59 -5.50
N ARG A 228 -8.94 -19.09 -6.66
CA ARG A 228 -8.77 -20.54 -6.88
C ARG A 228 -7.76 -21.15 -5.92
N ALA A 229 -6.64 -20.47 -5.65
CA ALA A 229 -5.60 -20.93 -4.74
C ALA A 229 -6.06 -20.95 -3.27
N HIS A 230 -7.00 -20.07 -2.88
CA HIS A 230 -7.63 -20.15 -1.55
C HIS A 230 -8.50 -21.41 -1.43
N GLY A 231 -9.13 -21.83 -2.52
CA GLY A 231 -9.87 -23.09 -2.59
C GLY A 231 -11.30 -23.00 -2.01
N PRO A 232 -11.95 -24.14 -1.77
CA PRO A 232 -13.40 -24.22 -1.59
C PRO A 232 -13.93 -23.52 -0.33
N THR A 233 -13.08 -23.30 0.70
CA THR A 233 -13.50 -22.66 1.96
C THR A 233 -13.66 -21.14 1.85
N LEU A 234 -13.30 -20.53 0.71
CA LEU A 234 -13.29 -19.07 0.55
C LEU A 234 -14.66 -18.43 0.86
N GLY A 235 -15.75 -19.06 0.41
CA GLY A 235 -17.11 -18.57 0.65
C GLY A 235 -17.46 -18.56 2.14
N ASP A 236 -17.17 -19.66 2.83
CA ASP A 236 -17.43 -19.80 4.27
C ASP A 236 -16.55 -18.86 5.11
N ASP A 237 -15.27 -18.74 4.74
CA ASP A 237 -14.33 -17.82 5.37
C ASP A 237 -14.78 -16.36 5.23
N LEU A 238 -15.27 -15.98 4.05
CA LEU A 238 -15.83 -14.65 3.82
C LEU A 238 -17.11 -14.44 4.63
N ALA A 239 -18.04 -15.39 4.62
CA ALA A 239 -19.29 -15.28 5.38
C ALA A 239 -19.02 -15.18 6.89
N ALA A 240 -18.07 -15.96 7.41
CA ALA A 240 -17.63 -15.88 8.80
C ALA A 240 -17.02 -14.50 9.11
N PHE A 241 -16.15 -13.99 8.24
CA PHE A 241 -15.57 -12.66 8.39
C PHE A 241 -16.64 -11.55 8.40
N LEU A 242 -17.58 -11.57 7.45
CA LEU A 242 -18.64 -10.57 7.35
C LEU A 242 -19.56 -10.56 8.58
N ARG A 243 -19.89 -11.73 9.14
CA ARG A 243 -20.65 -11.84 10.40
C ARG A 243 -19.95 -11.13 11.55
N VAL A 244 -18.65 -11.39 11.72
CA VAL A 244 -17.83 -10.75 12.77
C VAL A 244 -17.69 -9.24 12.53
N GLN A 245 -17.52 -8.83 11.27
CA GLN A 245 -17.37 -7.43 10.87
C GLN A 245 -18.67 -6.64 11.08
N ALA A 246 -19.84 -7.27 10.86
CA ALA A 246 -21.17 -6.70 11.08
C ALA A 246 -21.51 -6.55 12.57
N ALA A 247 -21.06 -7.49 13.42
CA ALA A 247 -21.23 -7.43 14.88
C ALA A 247 -20.48 -6.25 15.54
N GLY A 248 -19.74 -5.45 14.76
CA GLY A 248 -19.06 -4.26 15.25
C GLY A 248 -17.96 -4.55 16.27
N SER A 249 -17.52 -5.82 16.35
CA SER A 249 -16.51 -6.28 17.30
C SER A 249 -15.25 -5.44 17.15
N ARG A 250 -15.00 -4.58 18.14
CA ARG A 250 -13.80 -3.76 18.17
C ARG A 250 -12.62 -4.68 18.48
N PRO A 251 -11.56 -4.65 17.67
CA PRO A 251 -10.29 -5.17 18.15
C PRO A 251 -9.87 -4.34 19.36
N LEU A 252 -9.67 -5.00 20.49
CA LEU A 252 -9.16 -4.35 21.70
C LEU A 252 -7.74 -3.84 21.41
N PRO A 253 -7.42 -2.58 21.76
CA PRO A 253 -6.05 -2.10 21.65
C PRO A 253 -5.16 -2.97 22.53
N ARG A 254 -4.10 -3.53 21.95
CA ARG A 254 -3.11 -4.29 22.72
C ARG A 254 -2.18 -3.29 23.39
N LEU A 255 -1.65 -3.59 24.59
CA LEU A 255 -0.63 -2.75 25.25
C LEU A 255 0.56 -2.44 24.33
N GLY A 256 0.93 -3.40 23.47
CA GLY A 256 1.94 -3.23 22.43
C GLY A 256 1.61 -2.15 21.37
N ASP A 257 0.33 -1.84 21.13
CA ASP A 257 -0.08 -0.80 20.17
C ASP A 257 0.23 0.60 20.70
N LEU A 258 0.05 0.81 22.01
CA LEU A 258 0.36 2.07 22.68
C LEU A 258 1.87 2.28 22.73
N TRP A 259 2.62 1.25 23.13
CA TRP A 259 4.08 1.30 23.18
C TRP A 259 4.71 1.54 21.79
N SER A 260 4.24 0.81 20.76
CA SER A 260 4.73 1.00 19.39
C SER A 260 4.46 2.42 18.86
N SER A 261 3.30 2.99 19.19
CA SER A 261 2.94 4.37 18.84
C SER A 261 3.84 5.38 19.56
N ALA A 262 4.10 5.19 20.85
CA ALA A 262 4.98 6.04 21.65
C ALA A 262 6.44 5.97 21.16
N ARG A 263 7.01 4.76 21.02
CA ARG A 263 8.38 4.57 20.50
C ARG A 263 8.56 5.20 19.12
N ARG A 264 7.57 5.05 18.24
CA ARG A 264 7.60 5.66 16.91
C ARG A 264 7.58 7.19 16.98
N GLY A 265 6.73 7.75 17.83
CA GLY A 265 6.56 9.19 18.01
C GLY A 265 7.77 9.88 18.62
N LEU A 266 8.34 9.26 19.67
CA LEU A 266 9.36 9.88 20.51
C LEU A 266 10.79 9.53 20.11
N VAL A 267 11.03 8.34 19.53
CA VAL A 267 12.39 7.88 19.20
C VAL A 267 12.62 7.88 17.70
N PHE A 268 11.84 7.08 16.96
CA PHE A 268 12.11 6.85 15.55
C PHE A 268 11.87 8.09 14.68
N ARG A 269 10.72 8.78 14.81
CA ARG A 269 10.41 9.96 13.98
C ARG A 269 11.41 11.10 14.15
N PRO A 270 11.85 11.47 15.37
CA PRO A 270 12.89 12.49 15.54
C PRO A 270 14.23 12.06 14.93
N ALA A 271 14.69 10.84 15.19
CA ALA A 271 15.93 10.31 14.62
C ALA A 271 15.88 10.30 13.08
N TRP A 272 14.78 9.82 12.51
CA TRP A 272 14.53 9.81 11.07
C TRP A 272 14.55 11.22 10.45
N ARG A 273 13.90 12.20 11.09
CA ARG A 273 13.93 13.60 10.62
C ARG A 273 15.32 14.21 10.70
N LYS A 274 16.12 13.86 11.71
CA LYS A 274 17.51 14.32 11.83
C LYS A 274 18.38 13.72 10.72
N HIS A 275 18.25 12.41 10.50
CA HIS A 275 18.93 11.69 9.40
C HIS A 275 18.62 12.30 8.03
N LEU A 276 17.34 12.53 7.72
CA LEU A 276 16.95 13.15 6.46
C LEU A 276 17.44 14.60 6.32
N ARG A 277 17.46 15.40 7.40
CA ARG A 277 17.98 16.77 7.36
C ARG A 277 19.48 16.82 7.13
N GLY A 278 20.25 15.93 7.77
CA GLY A 278 21.69 15.81 7.54
C GLY A 278 22.03 15.50 6.08
N ARG A 279 21.16 14.75 5.38
CA ARG A 279 21.32 14.45 3.95
C ARG A 279 21.06 15.64 3.01
N VAL A 280 20.13 16.54 3.35
CA VAL A 280 19.86 17.74 2.54
C VAL A 280 21.00 18.77 2.68
N ALA A 281 21.70 18.76 3.82
CA ALA A 281 22.83 19.66 4.09
C ALA A 281 24.17 19.18 3.50
N ALA A 282 24.26 17.95 2.99
CA ALA A 282 25.46 17.44 2.34
C ALA A 282 25.59 17.99 0.89
N PRO A 283 26.79 18.40 0.44
CA PRO A 283 26.99 18.93 -0.91
C PRO A 283 26.63 17.85 -1.94
N GLY A 284 25.62 18.15 -2.78
CA GLY A 284 25.02 17.22 -3.75
C GLY A 284 23.53 16.90 -3.52
N GLY A 285 22.93 17.36 -2.41
CA GLY A 285 21.49 17.28 -2.19
C GLY A 285 20.73 18.31 -3.03
N GLY A 286 20.29 17.93 -4.23
CA GLY A 286 19.39 18.77 -5.04
C GLY A 286 18.15 19.21 -4.26
N PRO A 287 17.57 20.38 -4.58
CA PRO A 287 16.47 20.96 -3.81
C PRO A 287 15.28 20.00 -3.73
N PRO A 288 14.47 20.06 -2.66
CA PRO A 288 13.28 19.25 -2.56
C PRO A 288 12.31 19.65 -3.68
N ALA A 289 12.19 18.81 -4.72
CA ALA A 289 11.09 18.90 -5.67
C ALA A 289 9.78 18.93 -4.88
N ALA A 290 8.92 19.89 -5.24
CA ALA A 290 7.63 20.13 -4.62
C ALA A 290 6.90 18.81 -4.39
N ARG A 291 6.32 18.66 -3.20
CA ARG A 291 5.46 17.51 -2.90
C ARG A 291 4.33 17.51 -3.94
N PRO A 292 4.08 16.39 -4.66
CA PRO A 292 2.77 16.22 -5.28
C PRO A 292 1.68 16.17 -4.21
#